data_AF-A0A7X5CCK4-F1
#
_entry.id   AF-A0A7X5CCK4-F1
#
_cell.length_a   1.000
_cell.length_b   1.000
_cell.length_c   1.000
_cell.angle_alpha   90.00
_cell.angle_beta   90.00
_cell.angle_gamma   90.00
#
_symmetry.space_group_name_H-M   'P 1'
#
loop_
_entity.id
_entity.type
_entity.pdbx_description
1 polymer ?
#
loop_
_entity_poly.entity_id
_entity_poly.type
_entity_poly.pdbx_seq_one_letter_code
_entity_poly.pdbx_strand_id
1 'polypeptide(L)' 'MTIQELRYKTNLSQKQFSEYFEIPIRTVQEWEQGRRKPPDYISKLLERIWNLETANQ' A
#
# COMPACT_ATOMS: atom_id res chain seq x y z
N MET A 1 -3.13 8.51 6.69
CA MET A 1 -2.77 8.25 5.29
C MET A 1 -3.61 7.10 4.75
N THR A 2 -4.19 7.25 3.58
CA THR A 2 -4.92 6.20 2.86
C THR A 2 -3.94 5.27 2.14
N ILE A 3 -4.43 4.12 1.64
CA ILE A 3 -3.61 3.23 0.81
C ILE A 3 -3.19 3.92 -0.49
N GLN A 4 -4.07 4.74 -1.07
CA GLN A 4 -3.78 5.47 -2.30
C GLN A 4 -2.64 6.48 -2.10
N GLU A 5 -2.68 7.27 -1.02
CA GLU A 5 -1.62 8.21 -0.67
C GLU A 5 -0.29 7.50 -0.44
N LEU A 6 -0.30 6.35 0.26
CA LEU A 6 0.90 5.54 0.47
C LEU A 6 1.47 5.05 -0.86
N ARG A 7 0.65 4.48 -1.75
CA ARG A 7 1.10 4.00 -3.06
C ARG A 7 1.71 5.12 -3.90
N TYR A 8 1.15 6.33 -3.85
CA TYR A 8 1.75 7.46 -4.55
C TYR A 8 3.12 7.84 -3.99
N LYS A 9 3.33 7.74 -2.67
CA LYS A 9 4.67 7.95 -2.07
C LYS A 9 5.70 6.92 -2.50
N THR A 10 5.28 5.68 -2.76
CA THR A 10 6.20 4.62 -3.24
C THR A 10 6.52 4.73 -4.73
N ASN A 11 5.83 5.62 -5.47
CA ASN A 11 5.91 5.73 -6.93
C ASN A 11 5.60 4.41 -7.68
N LEU A 12 4.79 3.54 -7.08
CA LEU A 12 4.38 2.26 -7.68
C LEU A 12 3.01 2.37 -8.35
N SER A 13 2.82 1.71 -9.49
CA SER A 13 1.48 1.44 -10.02
C SER A 13 0.68 0.52 -9.08
N GLN A 14 -0.65 0.45 -9.23
CA GLN A 14 -1.48 -0.48 -8.44
C GLN A 14 -1.01 -1.93 -8.56
N LYS A 15 -0.58 -2.34 -9.77
CA LYS A 15 -0.04 -3.68 -10.04
C LYS A 15 1.28 -3.90 -9.31
N GLN A 16 2.23 -2.98 -9.41
CA GLN A 16 3.52 -3.09 -8.72
C GLN A 16 3.35 -3.07 -7.20
N PHE A 17 2.45 -2.24 -6.67
CA PHE A 17 2.14 -2.20 -5.24
C PHE A 17 1.52 -3.50 -4.74
N SER A 18 0.61 -4.08 -5.55
CA SER A 18 0.01 -5.39 -5.30
C SER A 18 1.06 -6.50 -5.26
N GLU A 19 1.95 -6.52 -6.24
CA GLU A 19 3.03 -7.51 -6.33
C GLU A 19 4.04 -7.35 -5.18
N TYR A 20 4.45 -6.11 -4.88
CA TYR A 20 5.45 -5.82 -3.85
C TYR A 20 4.98 -6.19 -2.43
N PHE A 21 3.73 -5.85 -2.07
CA PHE A 21 3.20 -6.17 -0.75
C PHE A 21 2.44 -7.51 -0.68
N GLU A 22 2.43 -8.26 -1.78
CA GLU A 22 1.68 -9.52 -1.94
C GLU A 22 0.17 -9.38 -1.59
N ILE A 23 -0.40 -8.22 -1.87
CA ILE A 23 -1.82 -7.92 -1.66
C ILE A 23 -2.53 -8.10 -2.99
N PRO A 24 -3.64 -8.87 -3.07
CA PRO A 24 -4.38 -9.01 -4.32
C PRO A 24 -4.76 -7.65 -4.91
N ILE A 25 -4.53 -7.46 -6.22
CA ILE A 25 -4.76 -6.17 -6.90
C ILE A 25 -6.19 -5.65 -6.69
N ARG A 26 -7.16 -6.56 -6.62
CA ARG A 26 -8.56 -6.24 -6.35
C ARG A 26 -8.75 -5.63 -4.95
N THR A 27 -8.02 -6.11 -3.96
CA THR A 27 -8.05 -5.57 -2.59
C THR A 27 -7.50 -4.15 -2.56
N VAL A 28 -6.36 -3.90 -3.24
CA VAL A 28 -5.79 -2.55 -3.39
C VAL A 28 -6.80 -1.61 -4.03
N GLN A 29 -7.44 -2.03 -5.12
CA GLN A 29 -8.46 -1.24 -5.80
C GLN A 29 -9.69 -0.96 -4.93
N GLU A 30 -10.18 -1.95 -4.17
CA GLU A 30 -11.32 -1.78 -3.26
C GLU A 30 -11.00 -0.82 -2.10
N TRP A 31 -9.76 -0.83 -1.61
CA TRP A 31 -9.28 0.12 -0.60
C TRP A 31 -9.15 1.54 -1.15
N GLU A 32 -8.55 1.72 -2.33
CA GLU A 32 -8.37 3.04 -2.95
C GLU A 32 -9.73 3.65 -3.38
N GLN A 33 -10.69 2.83 -3.80
CA GLN A 33 -12.02 3.29 -4.20
C GLN A 33 -12.99 3.44 -3.02
N GLY A 34 -12.54 3.16 -1.79
CA GLY A 34 -13.37 3.27 -0.57
C GLY A 34 -14.49 2.22 -0.47
N ARG A 35 -14.52 1.20 -1.34
CA ARG A 35 -15.48 0.08 -1.25
C ARG A 35 -15.24 -0.79 -0.03
N ARG A 36 -13.99 -0.89 0.41
CA ARG A 36 -13.61 -1.54 1.67
C ARG A 36 -12.64 -0.65 2.42
N LYS A 37 -12.81 -0.56 3.73
CA LYS A 37 -11.83 0.09 4.59
C LYS A 37 -10.81 -0.97 5.05
N PRO A 38 -9.51 -0.80 4.80
CA PRO A 38 -8.51 -1.66 5.42
C PRO A 38 -8.55 -1.47 6.95
N PRO A 39 -8.14 -2.48 7.74
CA PRO A 39 -7.88 -2.27 9.16
C PRO A 39 -6.96 -1.07 9.40
N ASP A 40 -7.22 -0.31 10.46
CA ASP A 40 -6.56 0.99 10.70
C ASP A 40 -5.03 0.89 10.84
N TYR A 41 -4.50 -0.31 11.13
CA TYR A 41 -3.07 -0.57 11.24
C TYR A 41 -2.37 -0.84 9.89
N ILE A 42 -3.10 -1.19 8.83
CA ILE A 42 -2.48 -1.64 7.56
C ILE A 42 -1.67 -0.52 6.92
N SER A 43 -2.20 0.70 6.81
CA SER A 43 -1.46 1.79 6.17
C SER A 43 -0.15 2.12 6.91
N LYS A 44 -0.18 2.07 8.25
CA LYS A 44 1.01 2.27 9.10
C LYS A 44 2.01 1.12 8.94
N LEU A 45 1.53 -0.12 8.85
CA LEU A 45 2.37 -1.30 8.68
C LEU A 45 3.11 -1.26 7.33
N LEU A 46 2.37 -1.01 6.25
CA LEU A 46 2.94 -0.95 4.90
C LEU A 46 3.94 0.22 4.76
N GLU A 47 3.62 1.39 5.34
CA GLU A 47 4.56 2.52 5.41
C GLU A 47 5.84 2.17 6.18
N ARG A 48 5.72 1.47 7.31
CA ARG A 48 6.88 1.01 8.08
C ARG A 48 7.74 0.03 7.29
N ILE A 49 7.14 -0.95 6.62
CA ILE A 49 7.86 -1.92 5.79
C ILE A 49 8.64 -1.19 4.68
N TRP A 50 7.96 -0.32 3.92
CA TRP A 50 8.58 0.46 2.86
C TRP A 50 9.77 1.30 3.36
N ASN A 51 9.61 2.00 4.48
CA ASN A 51 10.67 2.83 5.06
C ASN A 51 11.86 2.00 5.54
N LEU A 52 11.63 0.80 6.09
CA LEU A 52 12.72 -0.09 6.50
C LEU A 52 13.51 -0.64 5.32
N GLU A 53 12.86 -0.90 4.19
CA GLU A 53 13.55 -1.42 3.01
C GLU A 53 14.31 -0.32 2.27
N THR A 54 13.68 0.83 2.07
CA THR A 54 14.31 2.00 1.41
C THR A 54 15.42 2.64 2.23
N ALA A 55 15.41 2.53 3.56
CA ALA A 55 16.51 3.00 4.41
C ALA A 55 17.74 2.08 4.39
N ASN A 56 17.60 0.85 3.88
CA ASN A 56 18.68 -0.14 3.78
C ASN A 56 19.22 -0.28 2.34
N GLN A 57 18.77 0.57 1.42
CA GLN A 57 19.27 0.70 0.04
C GLN A 57 20.14 1.95 -0.09
#